data_AF-M5ETY8-F1
#
_entry.id   AF-M5ETY8-F1
#
_cell.length_a   1.000
_cell.length_b   1.000
_cell.length_c   1.000
_cell.angle_alpha   90.00
_cell.angle_beta   90.00
_cell.angle_gamma   90.00
#
_symmetry.space_group_name_H-M   'P 1'
#
loop_
_entity.id
_entity.type
_entity.pdbx_description
1 polymer ?
#
loop_
_entity_poly.entity_id
_entity_poly.type
_entity_poly.pdbx_seq_one_letter_code
_entity_poly.pdbx_strand_id
1 'polypeptide(L)'
;MTQRPAIRRLDLRLRAEFPHVSTEIHELAPNRHLIFAPREQLDASTFAPVFADQYRMIGDRVEFTNERPPASTLIEPLRDDQIGSELEGLTFTRPDLQSVLAGKFPTLPPMTLLREGQRGELRISFETEIPSELVEPVRTFIERSLRGRPLVIDVAAASPEPVPPASSTKARRVIQSIEGLSFKPIYKRPHVPSFVAREEEWWFNNLENLFEGRLSPRSFAFTRDAGMACYVHSTVFPQIDLRQLLLAYDTIYLEPPLSVGPPGHPSFWDTQNLGREDLLKLVAADRVRILHSQPEERSDLGLLREAQEANPDGVIGRRQSAALMIAHVVETANEYLLAQPSLAGEVQELIGRIASEMGGPIDEVARSLLYPVRARRECLQPLMDRGLMAYDGLGQGKAFAEAFQRVRGKDVRLEAGSFGSSIHKAHMLKATFIPQMPHEVTCPHGSVQCSLWVTA
;
A
#
# COMPACT_ATOMS: atom_id res chain seq x y z
N MET A 1 12.79 27.95 -4.14
CA MET A 1 12.38 26.62 -3.68
C MET A 1 12.83 25.63 -4.74
N THR A 2 13.30 24.44 -4.38
CA THR A 2 13.73 23.42 -5.35
C THR A 2 12.61 22.40 -5.52
N GLN A 3 12.06 22.25 -6.73
CA GLN A 3 11.03 21.24 -7.01
C GLN A 3 11.60 19.80 -7.07
N ARG A 4 12.93 19.64 -6.95
CA ARG A 4 13.66 18.38 -7.19
C ARG A 4 12.98 17.13 -6.61
N PRO A 5 12.60 17.03 -5.32
CA PRO A 5 12.03 15.76 -4.82
C PRO A 5 10.62 15.49 -5.35
N ALA A 6 9.86 16.52 -5.76
CA ALA A 6 8.56 16.32 -6.42
C ALA A 6 8.79 15.77 -7.83
N ILE A 7 9.80 16.29 -8.54
CA ILE A 7 10.20 15.82 -9.86
C ILE A 7 10.77 14.40 -9.81
N ARG A 8 11.62 14.07 -8.82
CA ARG A 8 12.14 12.70 -8.61
C ARG A 8 11.03 11.69 -8.34
N ARG A 9 9.99 12.08 -7.60
CA ARG A 9 8.81 11.24 -7.37
C ARG A 9 7.91 11.12 -8.60
N LEU A 10 7.74 12.20 -9.35
CA LEU A 10 7.03 12.19 -10.63
C LEU A 10 7.71 11.24 -11.62
N ASP A 11 9.04 11.29 -11.69
CA ASP A 11 9.87 10.37 -12.44
C ASP A 11 9.70 8.92 -11.98
N LEU A 12 9.75 8.65 -10.66
CA LEU A 12 9.49 7.31 -10.11
C LEU A 12 8.12 6.77 -10.55
N ARG A 13 7.07 7.60 -10.49
CA ARG A 13 5.72 7.24 -10.94
C ARG A 13 5.69 6.90 -12.42
N LEU A 14 6.38 7.67 -13.26
CA LEU A 14 6.50 7.39 -14.69
C LEU A 14 7.22 6.06 -14.91
N ARG A 15 8.36 5.83 -14.25
CA ARG A 15 9.11 4.56 -14.33
C ARG A 15 8.41 3.37 -13.68
N ALA A 16 7.37 3.59 -12.88
CA ALA A 16 6.50 2.54 -12.37
C ALA A 16 5.48 2.12 -13.44
N GLU A 17 4.83 3.08 -14.10
CA GLU A 17 3.87 2.82 -15.18
C GLU A 17 4.57 2.25 -16.43
N PHE A 18 5.75 2.78 -16.76
CA PHE A 18 6.56 2.38 -17.90
C PHE A 18 7.90 1.77 -17.43
N PRO A 19 7.89 0.53 -16.90
CA PRO A 19 9.07 -0.06 -16.24
C PRO A 19 10.25 -0.34 -17.17
N HIS A 20 10.03 -0.31 -18.48
CA HIS A 20 11.03 -0.50 -19.53
C HIS A 20 11.65 0.82 -20.03
N VAL A 21 11.13 1.98 -19.60
CA VAL A 21 11.60 3.30 -20.02
C VAL A 21 12.69 3.79 -19.08
N SER A 22 13.81 4.22 -19.65
CA SER A 22 14.90 4.90 -18.95
C SER A 22 14.71 6.41 -19.04
N THR A 23 14.96 7.10 -17.93
CA THR A 23 14.74 8.55 -17.82
C THR A 23 15.94 9.31 -17.28
N GLU A 24 16.08 10.56 -17.69
CA GLU A 24 17.04 11.54 -17.15
C GLU A 24 16.28 12.78 -16.67
N ILE A 25 16.61 13.31 -15.49
CA ILE A 25 16.01 14.53 -14.96
C ILE A 25 16.98 15.69 -15.13
N HIS A 26 16.56 16.72 -15.86
CA HIS A 26 17.36 17.91 -16.12
C HIS A 26 16.76 19.13 -15.41
N GLU A 27 17.54 19.81 -14.58
CA GLU A 27 17.20 21.12 -14.01
C GLU A 27 17.71 22.23 -14.94
N LEU A 28 16.79 23.02 -15.49
CA LEU A 28 17.10 24.20 -16.29
C LEU A 28 17.20 25.46 -15.43
N ALA A 29 16.41 25.51 -14.35
CA ALA A 29 16.40 26.54 -13.32
C ALA A 29 15.80 25.96 -12.03
N PRO A 30 15.93 26.61 -10.84
CA PRO A 30 15.49 26.03 -9.55
C PRO A 30 14.02 25.54 -9.49
N ASN A 31 13.15 26.06 -10.35
CA ASN A 31 11.74 25.68 -10.47
C ASN A 31 11.38 25.32 -11.92
N ARG A 32 12.32 24.84 -12.75
CA ARG A 32 12.05 24.45 -14.14
C ARG A 32 12.86 23.22 -14.51
N HIS A 33 12.17 22.15 -14.86
CA HIS A 33 12.76 20.83 -15.06
C HIS A 33 12.30 20.22 -16.39
N LEU A 34 13.08 19.28 -16.92
CA LEU A 34 12.69 18.39 -18.01
C LEU A 34 12.92 16.94 -17.58
N ILE A 35 12.01 16.05 -17.95
CA ILE A 35 12.23 14.60 -17.91
C ILE A 35 12.47 14.14 -19.35
N PHE A 36 13.68 13.67 -19.62
CA PHE A 36 14.07 13.11 -20.90
C PHE A 36 13.85 11.60 -20.89
N ALA A 37 13.35 11.05 -22.01
CA ALA A 37 13.43 9.62 -22.32
C ALA A 37 13.76 9.41 -23.80
N PRO A 38 14.40 8.29 -24.18
CA PRO A 38 14.67 7.98 -25.58
C PRO A 38 13.37 7.80 -26.39
N ARG A 39 13.32 8.31 -27.63
CA ARG A 39 12.11 8.31 -28.47
C ARG A 39 11.64 6.89 -28.79
N GLU A 40 12.57 5.97 -28.97
CA GLU A 40 12.33 4.56 -29.23
C GLU A 40 11.68 3.81 -28.05
N GLN A 41 11.78 4.36 -26.84
CA GLN A 41 11.15 3.82 -25.64
C GLN A 41 9.80 4.50 -25.37
N LEU A 42 9.74 5.83 -25.51
CA LEU A 42 8.51 6.58 -25.28
C LEU A 42 8.51 7.89 -26.09
N ASP A 43 7.65 7.97 -27.11
CA ASP A 43 7.59 9.13 -28.02
C ASP A 43 6.89 10.32 -27.35
N ALA A 44 7.61 11.43 -27.19
CA ALA A 44 7.10 12.67 -26.61
C ALA A 44 6.00 13.31 -27.47
N SER A 45 5.96 13.05 -28.78
CA SER A 45 4.92 13.61 -29.66
C SER A 45 3.51 13.17 -29.26
N THR A 46 3.39 11.96 -28.71
CA THR A 46 2.13 11.38 -28.21
C THR A 46 2.02 11.47 -26.69
N PHE A 47 3.13 11.32 -25.97
CA PHE A 47 3.12 11.21 -24.52
C PHE A 47 3.18 12.57 -23.79
N ALA A 48 3.82 13.60 -24.33
CA ALA A 48 3.94 14.89 -23.63
C ALA A 48 2.58 15.52 -23.25
N PRO A 49 1.51 15.46 -24.08
CA PRO A 49 0.17 15.88 -23.66
C PRO A 49 -0.38 15.06 -22.49
N VAL A 50 -0.23 13.73 -22.54
CA VAL A 50 -0.66 12.83 -21.46
C VAL A 50 0.09 13.13 -20.16
N PHE A 51 1.40 13.36 -20.26
CA PHE A 51 2.24 13.77 -19.14
C PHE A 51 1.76 15.09 -18.51
N ALA A 52 1.46 16.08 -19.34
CA ALA A 52 0.99 17.40 -18.88
C ALA A 52 -0.34 17.35 -18.14
N ASP A 53 -1.25 16.45 -18.55
CA ASP A 53 -2.62 16.36 -18.03
C ASP A 53 -2.80 15.33 -16.90
N GLN A 54 -2.06 14.21 -16.92
CA GLN A 54 -2.29 13.07 -16.00
C GLN A 54 -1.17 12.84 -14.96
N TYR A 55 0.02 13.38 -15.23
CA TYR A 55 1.20 13.16 -14.39
C TYR A 55 1.63 14.43 -13.64
N ARG A 56 1.80 15.52 -14.38
CA ARG A 56 2.29 16.78 -13.82
C ARG A 56 1.33 17.35 -12.78
N MET A 57 1.84 17.59 -11.58
CA MET A 57 1.06 18.25 -10.53
C MET A 57 0.90 19.74 -10.82
N ILE A 58 -0.24 20.31 -10.41
CA ILE A 58 -0.49 21.74 -10.54
C ILE A 58 0.59 22.51 -9.77
N GLY A 59 1.26 23.44 -10.47
CA GLY A 59 2.33 24.26 -9.91
C GLY A 59 3.76 23.75 -10.19
N ASP A 60 3.92 22.49 -10.59
CA ASP A 60 5.21 21.97 -11.04
C ASP A 60 5.51 22.47 -12.46
N ARG A 61 6.71 23.02 -12.68
CA ARG A 61 7.14 23.39 -14.03
C ARG A 61 8.11 22.34 -14.55
N VAL A 62 7.52 21.27 -15.05
CA VAL A 62 8.22 20.13 -15.65
C VAL A 62 7.56 19.74 -16.96
N GLU A 63 8.37 19.40 -17.95
CA GLU A 63 7.92 18.92 -19.26
C GLU A 63 8.63 17.61 -19.60
N PHE A 64 7.97 16.79 -20.42
CA PHE A 64 8.54 15.55 -20.95
C PHE A 64 9.09 15.78 -22.35
N THR A 65 10.25 15.22 -22.67
CA THR A 65 10.93 15.43 -23.96
C THR A 65 11.73 14.21 -24.42
N ASN A 66 11.98 14.11 -25.73
CA ASN A 66 12.99 13.21 -26.30
C ASN A 66 14.26 13.95 -26.72
N GLU A 67 14.41 15.23 -26.37
CA GLU A 67 15.58 16.04 -26.71
C GLU A 67 16.31 16.46 -25.44
N ARG A 68 17.59 16.09 -25.34
CA ARG A 68 18.43 16.51 -24.22
C ARG A 68 18.70 18.02 -24.32
N PRO A 69 18.52 18.79 -23.24
CA PRO A 69 18.81 20.22 -23.25
C PRO A 69 20.33 20.46 -23.36
N PRO A 70 20.77 21.48 -24.11
CA PRO A 70 22.20 21.77 -24.31
C PRO A 70 22.91 22.24 -23.04
N ALA A 71 22.19 22.85 -22.08
CA ALA A 71 22.72 23.27 -20.79
C ALA A 71 21.70 22.97 -19.68
N SER A 72 22.09 22.14 -18.71
CA SER A 72 21.26 21.77 -17.57
C SER A 72 22.11 21.17 -16.44
N THR A 73 21.55 21.11 -15.23
CA THR A 73 22.11 20.30 -14.14
C THR A 73 21.36 18.98 -14.07
N LEU A 74 22.07 17.85 -14.11
CA LEU A 74 21.45 16.54 -13.93
C LEU A 74 21.05 16.34 -12.48
N ILE A 75 19.82 15.87 -12.27
CA ILE A 75 19.32 15.44 -10.96
C ILE A 75 19.26 13.92 -10.98
N GLU A 76 19.84 13.29 -9.96
CA GLU A 76 19.75 11.84 -9.78
C GLU A 76 18.28 11.43 -9.57
N PRO A 77 17.74 10.46 -10.32
CA PRO A 77 16.42 9.90 -10.06
C PRO A 77 16.28 9.36 -8.63
N LEU A 78 15.05 9.18 -8.14
CA LEU A 78 14.86 8.40 -6.90
C LEU A 78 15.11 6.93 -7.21
N ARG A 79 16.20 6.39 -6.67
CA ARG A 79 16.57 4.99 -6.91
C ARG A 79 15.61 4.05 -6.20
N ASP A 80 15.49 2.83 -6.72
CA ASP A 80 14.53 1.84 -6.21
C ASP A 80 14.84 1.40 -4.75
N ASP A 81 16.09 1.54 -4.30
CA ASP A 81 16.54 1.31 -2.92
C ASP A 81 16.32 2.50 -1.98
N GLN A 82 16.09 3.70 -2.53
CA GLN A 82 15.89 4.94 -1.78
C GLN A 82 14.42 5.34 -1.65
N ILE A 83 13.47 4.54 -2.16
CA ILE A 83 12.04 4.88 -2.16
C ILE A 83 11.52 5.17 -0.73
N GLY A 84 12.01 4.42 0.26
CA GLY A 84 11.66 4.59 1.67
C GLY A 84 12.36 5.75 2.38
N SER A 85 13.37 6.37 1.77
CA SER A 85 14.21 7.39 2.39
C SER A 85 13.49 8.72 2.56
N GLU A 86 13.51 9.24 3.79
CA GLU A 86 12.94 10.55 4.17
C GLU A 86 11.49 10.79 3.70
N LEU A 87 10.74 9.72 3.40
CA LEU A 87 9.41 9.78 2.79
C LEU A 87 9.37 10.45 1.40
N GLU A 88 10.50 10.50 0.69
CA GLU A 88 10.60 11.16 -0.62
C GLU A 88 9.69 10.50 -1.66
N GLY A 89 9.48 9.19 -1.58
CA GLY A 89 8.54 8.45 -2.43
C GLY A 89 7.06 8.75 -2.18
N LEU A 90 6.69 9.48 -1.11
CA LEU A 90 5.29 9.69 -0.70
C LEU A 90 4.75 11.08 -1.07
N THR A 91 3.57 11.12 -1.66
CA THR A 91 2.73 12.33 -1.69
C THR A 91 1.77 12.27 -0.53
N PHE A 92 1.87 13.20 0.40
CA PHE A 92 0.99 13.21 1.56
C PHE A 92 0.24 14.54 1.68
N THR A 93 -1.05 14.43 1.93
CA THR A 93 -1.94 15.51 2.33
C THR A 93 -1.73 15.86 3.80
N ARG A 94 -2.47 16.86 4.30
CA ARG A 94 -2.45 17.19 5.72
C ARG A 94 -2.91 16.02 6.62
N PRO A 95 -4.02 15.30 6.34
CA PRO A 95 -4.38 14.06 7.04
C PRO A 95 -3.27 13.01 7.05
N ASP A 96 -2.60 12.82 5.91
CA ASP A 96 -1.52 11.84 5.80
C ASP A 96 -0.32 12.23 6.68
N LEU A 97 0.03 13.52 6.72
CA LEU A 97 1.06 14.02 7.65
C LEU A 97 0.65 13.81 9.12
N GLN A 98 -0.64 13.95 9.48
CA GLN A 98 -1.11 13.59 10.82
C GLN A 98 -0.86 12.12 11.12
N SER A 99 -1.19 11.23 10.18
CA SER A 99 -1.00 9.78 10.36
C SER A 99 0.49 9.43 10.45
N VAL A 100 1.34 10.04 9.63
CA VAL A 100 2.80 9.85 9.67
C VAL A 100 3.37 10.30 11.02
N LEU A 101 3.03 11.50 11.49
CA LEU A 101 3.55 12.01 12.76
C LEU A 101 3.04 11.20 13.95
N ALA A 102 1.75 10.85 13.95
CA ALA A 102 1.15 10.03 15.00
C ALA A 102 1.73 8.61 15.04
N GLY A 103 2.11 8.05 13.89
CA GLY A 103 2.75 6.73 13.84
C GLY A 103 4.23 6.79 14.21
N LYS A 104 4.98 7.78 13.71
CA LYS A 104 6.42 7.95 14.01
C LYS A 104 6.67 8.35 15.47
N PHE A 105 5.77 9.15 16.04
CA PHE A 105 5.84 9.66 17.40
C PHE A 105 4.48 9.42 18.12
N PRO A 106 4.21 8.21 18.62
CA PRO A 106 2.89 7.84 19.18
C PRO A 106 2.43 8.68 20.38
N THR A 107 3.36 9.29 21.11
CA THR A 107 3.10 10.17 22.26
C THR A 107 2.96 11.64 21.88
N LEU A 108 3.07 11.98 20.60
CA LEU A 108 2.92 13.35 20.13
C LEU A 108 1.47 13.82 20.31
N PRO A 109 1.24 15.04 20.80
CA PRO A 109 -0.10 15.61 20.84
C PRO A 109 -0.72 15.70 19.43
N PRO A 110 -2.06 15.74 19.32
CA PRO A 110 -2.71 15.89 18.01
C PRO A 110 -2.28 17.16 17.28
N MET A 111 -1.94 17.03 16.00
CA MET A 111 -1.64 18.19 15.13
C MET A 111 -2.95 18.90 14.74
N THR A 112 -3.11 20.14 15.19
CA THR A 112 -4.34 20.95 15.04
C THR A 112 -4.28 21.93 13.87
N LEU A 113 -3.08 22.34 13.45
CA LEU A 113 -2.89 23.30 12.36
C LEU A 113 -1.67 22.95 11.51
N LEU A 114 -1.81 23.15 10.19
CA LEU A 114 -0.70 23.20 9.24
C LEU A 114 -0.98 24.40 8.33
N ARG A 115 -0.12 25.40 8.35
CA ARG A 115 -0.21 26.58 7.50
C ARG A 115 1.15 26.94 6.93
N GLU A 116 1.14 27.50 5.74
CA GLU A 116 2.30 28.14 5.16
C GLU A 116 2.32 29.62 5.60
N GLY A 117 3.41 30.03 6.25
CA GLY A 117 3.63 31.41 6.64
C GLY A 117 3.98 32.28 5.44
N GLN A 118 3.87 33.61 5.60
CA GLN A 118 4.10 34.57 4.50
C GLN A 118 5.52 34.52 3.91
N ARG A 119 6.48 33.98 4.66
CA ARG A 119 7.88 33.81 4.24
C ARG A 119 8.19 32.41 3.69
N GLY A 120 7.17 31.57 3.48
CA GLY A 120 7.33 30.19 3.02
C GLY A 120 7.79 29.21 4.10
N GLU A 121 7.81 29.64 5.37
CA GLU A 121 7.95 28.78 6.54
C GLU A 121 6.70 27.92 6.74
N LEU A 122 6.89 26.68 7.21
CA LEU A 122 5.77 25.83 7.60
C LEU A 122 5.51 26.05 9.09
N ARG A 123 4.28 26.43 9.43
CA ARG A 123 3.81 26.52 10.81
C ARG A 123 2.93 25.31 11.12
N ILE A 124 3.36 24.52 12.09
CA ILE A 124 2.64 23.36 12.58
C ILE A 124 2.24 23.64 14.03
N SER A 125 0.97 23.43 14.33
CA SER A 125 0.47 23.58 15.70
C SER A 125 -0.06 22.28 16.26
N PHE A 126 0.18 22.09 17.55
CA PHE A 126 -0.24 20.93 18.32
C PHE A 126 -1.24 21.32 19.41
N GLU A 127 -2.11 20.41 19.81
CA GLU A 127 -3.16 20.66 20.81
C GLU A 127 -2.58 21.06 22.18
N THR A 128 -1.49 20.42 22.57
CA THR A 128 -0.74 20.73 23.79
C THR A 128 0.74 20.89 23.47
N GLU A 129 1.51 21.34 24.45
CA GLU A 129 2.97 21.39 24.37
C GLU A 129 3.54 19.99 24.10
N ILE A 130 4.53 19.93 23.21
CA ILE A 130 5.26 18.71 22.90
C ILE A 130 6.24 18.44 24.05
N PRO A 131 6.38 17.19 24.52
CA PRO A 131 7.43 16.84 25.48
C PRO A 131 8.81 17.31 25.00
N SER A 132 9.60 17.93 25.89
CA SER A 132 10.87 18.58 25.56
C SER A 132 11.85 17.69 24.78
N GLU A 133 11.85 16.40 25.08
CA GLU A 133 12.66 15.36 24.49
C GLU A 133 12.26 15.01 23.05
N LEU A 134 11.04 15.34 22.63
CA LEU A 134 10.52 15.08 21.28
C LEU A 134 10.61 16.29 20.34
N VAL A 135 10.83 17.50 20.86
CA VAL A 135 10.84 18.73 20.05
C VAL A 135 11.86 18.65 18.92
N GLU A 136 13.13 18.34 19.22
CA GLU A 136 14.19 18.27 18.22
C GLU A 136 14.07 17.05 17.29
N PRO A 137 13.73 15.84 17.77
CA PRO A 137 13.44 14.71 16.88
C PRO A 137 12.30 14.99 15.89
N VAL A 138 11.19 15.58 16.36
CA VAL A 138 10.04 15.94 15.51
C VAL A 138 10.45 17.01 14.51
N ARG A 139 11.14 18.06 14.96
CA ARG A 139 11.67 19.12 14.09
C ARG A 139 12.54 18.53 12.99
N THR A 140 13.54 17.74 13.36
CA THR A 140 14.49 17.13 12.43
C THR A 140 13.77 16.23 11.42
N PHE A 141 12.83 15.40 11.89
CA PHE A 141 12.07 14.52 11.02
C PHE A 141 11.23 15.31 10.00
N ILE A 142 10.50 16.32 10.46
CA ILE A 142 9.67 17.16 9.61
C ILE A 142 10.53 17.95 8.64
N GLU A 143 11.63 18.54 9.08
CA GLU A 143 12.55 19.28 8.21
C GLU A 143 13.14 18.35 7.13
N ARG A 144 13.55 17.12 7.47
CA ARG A 144 14.03 16.14 6.48
C ARG A 144 12.92 15.76 5.50
N SER A 145 11.75 15.34 6.01
CA SER A 145 10.62 14.92 5.16
C SER A 145 9.97 16.06 4.37
N LEU A 146 10.09 17.31 4.81
CA LEU A 146 9.56 18.52 4.18
C LEU A 146 10.65 19.42 3.59
N ARG A 147 11.83 18.86 3.27
CA ARG A 147 12.86 19.49 2.42
C ARG A 147 13.49 20.75 3.00
N GLY A 148 13.78 20.74 4.30
CA GLY A 148 14.47 21.81 5.01
C GLY A 148 13.72 23.14 5.01
N ARG A 149 12.40 23.13 4.77
CA ARG A 149 11.59 24.34 4.92
C ARG A 149 11.69 24.81 6.37
N PRO A 150 11.92 26.11 6.65
CA PRO A 150 11.96 26.61 8.00
C PRO A 150 10.67 26.23 8.73
N LEU A 151 10.82 25.53 9.85
CA LEU A 151 9.71 24.97 10.59
C LEU A 151 9.49 25.76 11.88
N VAL A 152 8.27 26.26 12.04
CA VAL A 152 7.79 26.85 13.29
C VAL A 152 6.82 25.85 13.92
N ILE A 153 7.16 25.39 15.12
CA ILE A 153 6.31 24.52 15.93
C ILE A 153 5.73 25.38 17.06
N ASP A 154 4.41 25.48 17.12
CA ASP A 154 3.70 26.25 18.13
C ASP A 154 2.64 25.37 18.83
N VAL A 155 2.20 25.78 20.01
CA VAL A 155 0.98 25.22 20.63
C VAL A 155 -0.21 25.99 20.08
N ALA A 156 -1.28 25.30 19.69
CA ALA A 156 -2.48 25.96 19.21
C ALA A 156 -3.04 26.86 20.32
N ALA A 157 -3.13 28.16 20.04
CA ALA A 157 -4.04 29.01 20.80
C ALA A 157 -5.45 28.46 20.59
N ALA A 158 -6.20 28.21 21.68
CA ALA A 158 -7.56 27.69 21.62
C ALA A 158 -8.40 28.56 20.67
N SER A 159 -8.58 28.10 19.43
CA SER A 159 -9.32 28.85 18.41
C SER A 159 -10.74 28.30 18.36
N PRO A 160 -11.76 29.14 18.62
CA PRO A 160 -13.16 28.73 18.75
C PRO A 160 -13.87 28.72 17.38
N GLU A 161 -13.25 28.18 16.33
CA GLU A 161 -13.96 28.05 15.05
C GLU A 161 -14.76 26.75 15.03
N PRO A 162 -16.11 26.82 15.01
CA PRO A 162 -16.93 25.64 14.86
C PRO A 162 -16.67 25.05 13.49
N VAL A 163 -16.26 23.79 13.44
CA VAL A 163 -16.29 23.01 12.19
C VAL A 163 -17.74 23.04 11.70
N PRO A 164 -18.03 23.60 10.51
CA PRO A 164 -19.40 23.64 10.02
C PRO A 164 -19.93 22.20 9.92
N PRO A 165 -21.18 21.93 10.34
CA PRO A 165 -21.76 20.60 10.21
C PRO A 165 -21.79 20.23 8.73
N ALA A 166 -20.97 19.27 8.35
CA ALA A 166 -20.84 18.86 6.95
C ALA A 166 -22.19 18.33 6.45
N SER A 167 -22.63 18.81 5.28
CA SER A 167 -23.89 18.41 4.65
C SER A 167 -23.84 16.95 4.17
N SER A 168 -24.99 16.29 4.21
CA SER A 168 -25.16 14.86 3.91
C SER A 168 -25.50 14.64 2.43
N THR A 169 -24.49 14.44 1.59
CA THR A 169 -24.68 14.11 0.17
C THR A 169 -24.12 12.72 -0.14
N LYS A 170 -24.66 12.04 -1.17
CA LYS A 170 -24.28 10.69 -1.63
C LYS A 170 -22.77 10.52 -1.87
N ALA A 171 -22.08 11.57 -2.35
CA ALA A 171 -20.63 11.62 -2.51
C ALA A 171 -19.86 11.41 -1.19
N ARG A 172 -20.42 11.85 -0.05
CA ARG A 172 -19.84 11.66 1.27
C ARG A 172 -19.84 10.19 1.71
N ARG A 173 -20.79 9.36 1.25
CA ARG A 173 -20.78 7.92 1.57
C ARG A 173 -19.60 7.20 0.91
N VAL A 174 -19.27 7.56 -0.33
CA VAL A 174 -18.11 7.02 -1.05
C VAL A 174 -16.79 7.54 -0.45
N ILE A 175 -16.73 8.82 -0.08
CA ILE A 175 -15.56 9.37 0.62
C ILE A 175 -15.40 8.73 2.01
N GLN A 176 -16.50 8.54 2.76
CA GLN A 176 -16.49 7.89 4.07
C GLN A 176 -16.15 6.39 4.00
N SER A 177 -16.54 5.69 2.92
CA SER A 177 -16.16 4.27 2.74
C SER A 177 -14.67 4.13 2.42
N ILE A 178 -14.09 5.05 1.64
CA ILE A 178 -12.64 5.12 1.39
C ILE A 178 -11.87 5.51 2.66
N GLU A 179 -12.31 6.55 3.39
CA GLU A 179 -11.73 6.96 4.69
C GLU A 179 -11.85 5.89 5.78
N GLY A 180 -12.85 5.01 5.67
CA GLY A 180 -13.06 3.90 6.58
C GLY A 180 -11.95 2.85 6.52
N LEU A 181 -11.24 2.76 5.39
CA LEU A 181 -10.18 1.77 5.16
C LEU A 181 -8.77 2.36 5.31
N SER A 182 -8.64 3.68 5.30
CA SER A 182 -7.35 4.36 5.43
C SER A 182 -6.75 4.22 6.84
N PHE A 183 -5.43 4.33 6.95
CA PHE A 183 -4.78 4.50 8.26
C PHE A 183 -5.17 5.84 8.88
N LYS A 184 -5.74 5.77 10.08
CA LYS A 184 -6.08 6.94 10.89
C LYS A 184 -4.97 7.19 11.91
N PRO A 185 -4.70 8.45 12.30
CA PRO A 185 -3.75 8.74 13.36
C PRO A 185 -4.09 7.99 14.65
N ILE A 186 -3.08 7.43 15.34
CA ILE A 186 -3.28 6.55 16.49
C ILE A 186 -4.11 7.20 17.62
N TYR A 187 -3.95 8.50 17.86
CA TYR A 187 -4.73 9.25 18.86
C TYR A 187 -6.22 9.33 18.54
N LYS A 188 -6.65 9.07 17.30
CA LYS A 188 -8.07 8.95 16.91
C LYS A 188 -8.60 7.51 17.07
N ARG A 189 -7.77 6.59 17.54
CA ARG A 189 -8.05 5.14 17.64
C ARG A 189 -7.87 4.64 19.09
N PRO A 190 -8.51 5.25 20.11
CA PRO A 190 -8.17 5.01 21.53
C PRO A 190 -8.40 3.59 22.05
N HIS A 191 -9.16 2.76 21.33
CA HIS A 191 -9.50 1.40 21.74
C HIS A 191 -8.65 0.31 21.10
N VAL A 192 -7.78 0.65 20.14
CA VAL A 192 -6.94 -0.37 19.49
C VAL A 192 -5.92 -0.94 20.48
N PRO A 193 -5.57 -2.23 20.36
CA PRO A 193 -4.53 -2.83 21.20
C PRO A 193 -3.19 -2.11 21.08
N SER A 194 -2.40 -2.13 22.16
CA SER A 194 -1.11 -1.41 22.24
C SER A 194 -0.07 -1.86 21.20
N PHE A 195 -0.18 -3.09 20.68
CA PHE A 195 0.71 -3.56 19.62
C PHE A 195 0.57 -2.71 18.35
N VAL A 196 -0.62 -2.17 18.05
CA VAL A 196 -0.86 -1.36 16.83
C VAL A 196 0.01 -0.10 16.83
N ALA A 197 0.11 0.59 17.96
CA ALA A 197 0.97 1.77 18.10
C ALA A 197 2.46 1.42 17.93
N ARG A 198 2.91 0.29 18.50
CA ARG A 198 4.29 -0.20 18.35
C ARG A 198 4.61 -0.55 16.90
N GLU A 199 3.67 -1.14 16.17
CA GLU A 199 3.87 -1.46 14.76
C GLU A 199 3.91 -0.21 13.87
N GLU A 200 3.10 0.82 14.16
CA GLU A 200 3.17 2.10 13.45
C GLU A 200 4.54 2.76 13.63
N GLU A 201 5.05 2.81 14.87
CA GLU A 201 6.39 3.34 15.14
C GLU A 201 7.47 2.52 14.43
N TRP A 202 7.39 1.18 14.54
CA TRP A 202 8.33 0.28 13.88
C TRP A 202 8.34 0.48 12.37
N TRP A 203 7.18 0.65 11.73
CA TRP A 203 7.06 0.88 10.29
C TRP A 203 7.89 2.08 9.83
N PHE A 204 7.64 3.25 10.44
CA PHE A 204 8.33 4.48 10.03
C PHE A 204 9.80 4.53 10.47
N ASN A 205 10.21 3.66 11.39
CA ASN A 205 11.62 3.46 11.74
C ASN A 205 12.35 2.53 10.76
N ASN A 206 11.63 1.74 9.96
CA ASN A 206 12.20 0.69 9.12
C ASN A 206 11.91 0.82 7.62
N LEU A 207 11.18 1.85 7.18
CA LEU A 207 10.89 2.09 5.76
C LEU A 207 12.15 2.07 4.87
N GLU A 208 13.23 2.73 5.29
CA GLU A 208 14.51 2.71 4.57
C GLU A 208 15.07 1.30 4.44
N ASN A 209 15.18 0.59 5.58
CA ASN A 209 15.69 -0.78 5.63
C ASN A 209 14.88 -1.77 4.76
N LEU A 210 13.58 -1.54 4.60
CA LEU A 210 12.71 -2.36 3.74
C LEU A 210 13.07 -2.19 2.25
N PHE A 211 13.23 -0.96 1.77
CA PHE A 211 13.52 -0.70 0.35
C PHE A 211 14.97 -0.97 -0.04
N GLU A 212 15.91 -0.80 0.89
CA GLU A 212 17.31 -1.18 0.73
C GLU A 212 17.50 -2.71 0.73
N GLY A 213 16.47 -3.48 1.09
CA GLY A 213 16.53 -4.95 1.17
C GLY A 213 17.31 -5.48 2.39
N ARG A 214 17.57 -4.63 3.40
CA ARG A 214 18.19 -5.07 4.68
C ARG A 214 17.22 -5.90 5.52
N LEU A 215 15.92 -5.63 5.40
CA LEU A 215 14.85 -6.44 5.98
C LEU A 215 14.23 -7.32 4.90
N SER A 216 14.46 -8.63 5.00
CA SER A 216 13.85 -9.62 4.10
C SER A 216 12.59 -10.21 4.72
N PRO A 217 11.76 -10.95 3.96
CA PRO A 217 10.61 -11.66 4.52
C PRO A 217 10.94 -12.58 5.70
N ARG A 218 12.20 -13.06 5.79
CA ARG A 218 12.68 -13.92 6.88
C ARG A 218 13.03 -13.15 8.17
N SER A 219 13.14 -11.83 8.10
CA SER A 219 13.40 -10.96 9.25
C SER A 219 12.18 -10.82 10.18
N PHE A 220 10.99 -11.17 9.70
CA PHE A 220 9.75 -11.09 10.46
C PHE A 220 9.58 -12.34 11.33
N ALA A 221 9.41 -12.15 12.64
CA ALA A 221 9.33 -13.28 13.58
C ALA A 221 8.19 -14.24 13.23
N PHE A 222 7.04 -13.69 12.88
CA PHE A 222 5.83 -14.43 12.51
C PHE A 222 5.88 -15.15 11.16
N THR A 223 6.98 -15.08 10.40
CA THR A 223 7.19 -15.92 9.20
C THR A 223 8.13 -17.10 9.47
N ARG A 224 8.83 -17.09 10.61
CA ARG A 224 9.74 -18.17 11.00
C ARG A 224 8.94 -19.39 11.47
N ASP A 225 9.53 -20.55 11.22
CA ASP A 225 9.05 -21.86 11.69
C ASP A 225 7.59 -22.18 11.34
N ALA A 226 7.04 -21.54 10.30
CA ALA A 226 5.64 -21.72 9.90
C ALA A 226 5.33 -23.11 9.29
N GLY A 227 6.36 -23.91 9.00
CA GLY A 227 6.21 -25.23 8.37
C GLY A 227 5.45 -25.17 7.06
N MET A 228 4.58 -26.15 6.82
CA MET A 228 3.57 -26.06 5.78
C MET A 228 2.45 -25.12 6.24
N ALA A 229 2.33 -23.97 5.59
CA ALA A 229 1.35 -22.96 5.95
C ALA A 229 0.20 -22.83 4.93
N CYS A 230 -0.97 -22.42 5.39
CA CYS A 230 -2.06 -21.96 4.52
C CYS A 230 -2.57 -20.59 4.93
N TYR A 231 -3.09 -19.84 3.95
CA TYR A 231 -3.68 -18.52 4.18
C TYR A 231 -5.20 -18.59 3.95
N VAL A 232 -5.96 -18.11 4.94
CA VAL A 232 -7.42 -18.17 4.99
C VAL A 232 -7.99 -16.77 5.15
N HIS A 233 -8.83 -16.37 4.22
CA HIS A 233 -9.55 -15.10 4.29
C HIS A 233 -10.98 -15.33 4.80
N SER A 234 -11.21 -15.19 6.11
CA SER A 234 -12.49 -15.54 6.73
C SER A 234 -13.69 -14.69 6.28
N THR A 235 -13.46 -13.54 5.65
CA THR A 235 -14.54 -12.67 5.17
C THR A 235 -14.99 -13.01 3.74
N VAL A 236 -14.37 -14.00 3.09
CA VAL A 236 -14.84 -14.54 1.80
C VAL A 236 -15.70 -15.78 2.07
N PHE A 237 -16.79 -15.90 1.31
CA PHE A 237 -17.73 -17.01 1.40
C PHE A 237 -17.80 -17.76 0.07
N PRO A 238 -17.92 -19.10 0.09
CA PRO A 238 -18.03 -19.99 1.26
C PRO A 238 -16.69 -20.20 1.97
N GLN A 239 -16.72 -20.29 3.31
CA GLN A 239 -15.51 -20.48 4.11
C GLN A 239 -15.03 -21.93 4.08
N ILE A 240 -13.71 -22.13 4.07
CA ILE A 240 -13.08 -23.43 4.30
C ILE A 240 -13.10 -23.74 5.81
N ASP A 241 -13.33 -25.00 6.15
CA ASP A 241 -13.32 -25.49 7.53
C ASP A 241 -11.89 -25.52 8.09
N LEU A 242 -11.63 -24.70 9.11
CA LEU A 242 -10.35 -24.61 9.80
C LEU A 242 -9.91 -25.96 10.36
N ARG A 243 -10.83 -26.83 10.81
CA ARG A 243 -10.48 -28.14 11.37
C ARG A 243 -9.85 -29.04 10.32
N GLN A 244 -10.29 -28.95 9.06
CA GLN A 244 -9.68 -29.69 7.95
C GLN A 244 -8.29 -29.15 7.65
N LEU A 245 -8.11 -27.83 7.70
CA LEU A 245 -6.82 -27.19 7.49
C LEU A 245 -5.81 -27.55 8.59
N LEU A 246 -6.25 -27.64 9.84
CA LEU A 246 -5.40 -28.04 10.98
C LEU A 246 -4.86 -29.48 10.86
N LEU A 247 -5.50 -30.33 10.07
CA LEU A 247 -5.02 -31.69 9.77
C LEU A 247 -3.95 -31.69 8.66
N ALA A 248 -3.98 -30.70 7.76
CA ALA A 248 -3.15 -30.65 6.57
C ALA A 248 -1.95 -29.69 6.69
N TYR A 249 -2.02 -28.71 7.58
CA TYR A 249 -1.04 -27.62 7.70
C TYR A 249 -0.54 -27.47 9.13
N ASP A 250 0.72 -27.08 9.25
CA ASP A 250 1.37 -26.78 10.52
C ASP A 250 0.84 -25.43 11.04
N THR A 251 0.78 -24.42 10.17
CA THR A 251 0.36 -23.05 10.51
C THR A 251 -0.75 -22.55 9.60
N ILE A 252 -1.75 -21.89 10.18
CA ILE A 252 -2.81 -21.20 9.44
C ILE A 252 -2.70 -19.70 9.66
N TYR A 253 -2.45 -18.93 8.60
CA TYR A 253 -2.60 -17.48 8.61
C TYR A 253 -4.06 -17.12 8.35
N LEU A 254 -4.74 -16.62 9.38
CA LEU A 254 -6.17 -16.33 9.34
C LEU A 254 -6.38 -14.82 9.29
N GLU A 255 -7.03 -14.30 8.25
CA GLU A 255 -7.65 -12.99 8.38
C GLU A 255 -8.83 -13.10 9.36
N PRO A 256 -8.89 -12.26 10.40
CA PRO A 256 -9.90 -12.39 11.43
C PRO A 256 -11.30 -12.10 10.89
N PRO A 257 -12.33 -12.77 11.41
CA PRO A 257 -13.71 -12.49 11.01
C PRO A 257 -14.07 -11.04 11.36
N LEU A 258 -14.97 -10.47 10.55
CA LEU A 258 -15.53 -9.16 10.85
C LEU A 258 -16.43 -9.23 12.09
N SER A 259 -16.40 -8.21 12.93
CA SER A 259 -17.28 -8.08 14.10
C SER A 259 -18.76 -8.01 13.70
N VAL A 260 -19.02 -7.47 12.52
CA VAL A 260 -20.34 -7.47 11.86
C VAL A 260 -20.21 -8.17 10.52
N GLY A 261 -20.79 -9.37 10.43
CA GLY A 261 -20.83 -10.16 9.20
C GLY A 261 -21.81 -9.58 8.16
N PRO A 262 -21.72 -10.03 6.89
CA PRO A 262 -22.68 -9.64 5.87
C PRO A 262 -24.11 -10.11 6.26
N PRO A 263 -25.14 -9.27 6.05
CA PRO A 263 -26.52 -9.63 6.38
C PRO A 263 -26.95 -10.94 5.71
N GLY A 264 -27.60 -11.83 6.46
CA GLY A 264 -28.15 -13.09 5.93
C GLY A 264 -27.16 -14.25 5.80
N HIS A 265 -25.90 -14.09 6.21
CA HIS A 265 -24.93 -15.18 6.28
C HIS A 265 -24.73 -15.68 7.72
N PRO A 266 -24.55 -17.00 7.93
CA PRO A 266 -24.17 -17.52 9.24
C PRO A 266 -22.85 -16.91 9.69
N SER A 267 -22.68 -16.74 11.01
CA SER A 267 -21.42 -16.19 11.53
C SER A 267 -20.26 -17.15 11.23
N PHE A 268 -19.05 -16.61 11.16
CA PHE A 268 -17.84 -17.42 11.05
C PHE A 268 -17.76 -18.49 12.17
N TRP A 269 -18.19 -18.15 13.38
CA TRP A 269 -18.14 -19.08 14.51
C TRP A 269 -19.10 -20.27 14.31
N ASP A 270 -20.30 -20.01 13.76
CA ASP A 270 -21.30 -21.03 13.49
C ASP A 270 -20.86 -21.97 12.36
N THR A 271 -20.30 -21.42 11.27
CA THR A 271 -19.83 -22.21 10.12
C THR A 271 -18.64 -23.11 10.47
N GLN A 272 -17.76 -22.62 11.34
CA GLN A 272 -16.57 -23.36 11.77
C GLN A 272 -16.88 -24.35 12.90
N ASN A 273 -18.02 -24.18 13.60
CA ASN A 273 -18.32 -24.88 14.85
C ASN A 273 -17.16 -24.77 15.86
N LEU A 274 -16.64 -23.54 16.01
CA LEU A 274 -15.54 -23.18 16.89
C LEU A 274 -15.94 -22.01 17.79
N GLY A 275 -15.50 -22.04 19.04
CA GLY A 275 -15.63 -20.92 19.97
C GLY A 275 -14.40 -20.00 19.99
N ARG A 276 -14.56 -18.84 20.65
CA ARG A 276 -13.47 -17.89 20.95
C ARG A 276 -12.29 -18.60 21.63
N GLU A 277 -12.57 -19.38 22.66
CA GLU A 277 -11.56 -20.12 23.44
C GLU A 277 -10.78 -21.14 22.60
N ASP A 278 -11.43 -21.76 21.61
CA ASP A 278 -10.76 -22.71 20.72
C ASP A 278 -9.75 -21.99 19.84
N LEU A 279 -10.13 -20.83 19.28
CA LEU A 279 -9.22 -20.01 18.50
C LEU A 279 -8.02 -19.52 19.34
N LEU A 280 -8.26 -19.06 20.56
CA LEU A 280 -7.19 -18.61 21.46
C LEU A 280 -6.21 -19.76 21.79
N LYS A 281 -6.71 -20.98 22.02
CA LYS A 281 -5.84 -22.16 22.18
C LYS A 281 -5.01 -22.45 20.95
N LEU A 282 -5.58 -22.30 19.75
CA LEU A 282 -4.85 -22.47 18.50
C LEU A 282 -3.77 -21.40 18.30
N VAL A 283 -4.04 -20.15 18.69
CA VAL A 283 -3.07 -19.05 18.68
C VAL A 283 -1.94 -19.30 19.68
N ALA A 284 -2.28 -19.70 20.92
CA ALA A 284 -1.32 -20.03 21.97
C ALA A 284 -0.42 -21.21 21.57
N ALA A 285 -0.96 -22.18 20.83
CA ALA A 285 -0.22 -23.33 20.30
C ALA A 285 0.55 -23.01 18.99
N ASP A 286 0.55 -21.75 18.55
CA ASP A 286 1.14 -21.28 17.28
C ASP A 286 0.64 -22.03 16.03
N ARG A 287 -0.56 -22.62 16.11
CA ARG A 287 -1.22 -23.29 14.98
C ARG A 287 -2.00 -22.32 14.11
N VAL A 288 -2.42 -21.18 14.68
CA VAL A 288 -3.10 -20.10 13.98
C VAL A 288 -2.40 -18.77 14.27
N ARG A 289 -2.08 -18.02 13.23
CA ARG A 289 -1.57 -16.64 13.31
C ARG A 289 -2.58 -15.70 12.66
N ILE A 290 -3.06 -14.70 13.39
CA ILE A 290 -4.05 -13.74 12.93
C ILE A 290 -3.33 -12.67 12.09
N LEU A 291 -3.73 -12.48 10.84
CA LEU A 291 -3.13 -11.51 9.92
C LEU A 291 -4.14 -10.46 9.49
N HIS A 292 -3.87 -9.19 9.77
CA HIS A 292 -4.75 -8.09 9.37
C HIS A 292 -4.38 -7.53 8.00
N SER A 293 -5.36 -7.55 7.09
CA SER A 293 -5.35 -6.68 5.90
C SER A 293 -6.20 -5.43 6.10
N GLN A 294 -7.32 -5.56 6.81
CA GLN A 294 -8.32 -4.51 7.07
C GLN A 294 -8.07 -3.83 8.43
N PRO A 295 -8.60 -2.61 8.67
CA PRO A 295 -8.55 -1.93 9.97
C PRO A 295 -8.90 -2.88 11.13
N GLU A 296 -8.06 -2.91 12.16
CA GLU A 296 -8.21 -3.79 13.32
C GLU A 296 -9.57 -3.62 14.00
N GLU A 297 -10.13 -2.41 13.99
CA GLU A 297 -11.44 -2.05 14.53
C GLU A 297 -12.62 -2.72 13.84
N ARG A 298 -12.40 -3.33 12.66
CA ARG A 298 -13.42 -4.13 11.96
C ARG A 298 -13.53 -5.56 12.52
N SER A 299 -12.63 -5.93 13.43
CA SER A 299 -12.62 -7.22 14.13
C SER A 299 -12.92 -7.05 15.62
N ASP A 300 -13.05 -8.15 16.36
CA ASP A 300 -13.20 -8.12 17.81
C ASP A 300 -11.87 -7.73 18.48
N LEU A 301 -11.76 -6.47 18.90
CA LEU A 301 -10.55 -5.92 19.55
C LEU A 301 -10.21 -6.61 20.88
N GLY A 302 -11.20 -7.17 21.57
CA GLY A 302 -10.97 -7.95 22.79
C GLY A 302 -10.28 -9.27 22.47
N LEU A 303 -10.77 -9.98 21.44
CA LEU A 303 -10.14 -11.21 20.96
C LEU A 303 -8.70 -10.95 20.48
N LEU A 304 -8.45 -9.85 19.75
CA LEU A 304 -7.10 -9.50 19.30
C LEU A 304 -6.14 -9.25 20.47
N ARG A 305 -6.62 -8.63 21.55
CA ARG A 305 -5.82 -8.40 22.75
C ARG A 305 -5.45 -9.72 23.43
N GLU A 306 -6.43 -10.58 23.67
CA GLU A 306 -6.22 -11.90 24.28
C GLU A 306 -5.30 -12.80 23.42
N ALA A 307 -5.47 -12.76 22.09
CA ALA A 307 -4.62 -13.48 21.16
C ALA A 307 -3.16 -13.00 21.21
N GLN A 308 -2.94 -11.68 21.28
CA GLN A 308 -1.60 -11.12 21.42
C GLN A 308 -0.96 -11.45 22.77
N GLU A 309 -1.74 -11.45 23.85
CA GLU A 309 -1.28 -11.85 25.19
C GLU A 309 -0.90 -13.33 25.23
N ALA A 310 -1.66 -14.19 24.54
CA ALA A 310 -1.39 -15.62 24.43
C ALA A 310 -0.15 -15.92 23.58
N ASN A 311 0.05 -15.21 22.47
CA ASN A 311 1.22 -15.33 21.61
C ASN A 311 1.52 -13.97 20.93
N PRO A 312 2.60 -13.26 21.32
CA PRO A 312 2.95 -11.96 20.75
C PRO A 312 3.19 -11.97 19.24
N ASP A 313 3.66 -13.08 18.66
CA ASP A 313 3.85 -13.26 17.21
C ASP A 313 2.60 -13.83 16.52
N GLY A 314 1.58 -14.21 17.30
CA GLY A 314 0.33 -14.78 16.83
C GLY A 314 -0.67 -13.75 16.29
N VAL A 315 -0.41 -12.46 16.44
CA VAL A 315 -1.24 -11.37 15.89
C VAL A 315 -0.36 -10.41 15.11
N ILE A 316 -0.66 -10.26 13.82
CA ILE A 316 0.10 -9.46 12.86
C ILE A 316 -0.82 -8.32 12.43
N GLY A 317 -0.51 -7.11 12.88
CA GLY A 317 -1.25 -5.91 12.52
C GLY A 317 -0.99 -5.47 11.08
N ARG A 318 -1.74 -4.45 10.64
CA ARG A 318 -1.72 -4.00 9.24
C ARG A 318 -0.38 -3.42 8.80
N ARG A 319 0.40 -2.85 9.72
CA ARG A 319 1.70 -2.25 9.41
C ARG A 319 2.74 -3.35 9.22
N GLN A 320 2.81 -4.32 10.12
CA GLN A 320 3.70 -5.47 9.95
C GLN A 320 3.35 -6.28 8.69
N SER A 321 2.06 -6.50 8.42
CA SER A 321 1.62 -7.25 7.25
C SER A 321 1.95 -6.51 5.93
N ALA A 322 1.75 -5.20 5.88
CA ALA A 322 2.18 -4.38 4.74
C ALA A 322 3.71 -4.35 4.59
N ALA A 323 4.47 -4.45 5.68
CA ALA A 323 5.92 -4.36 5.64
C ALA A 323 6.51 -5.65 5.10
N LEU A 324 5.93 -6.79 5.49
CA LEU A 324 6.21 -8.07 4.88
C LEU A 324 5.97 -8.02 3.36
N MET A 325 4.89 -7.39 2.91
CA MET A 325 4.63 -7.24 1.47
C MET A 325 5.70 -6.38 0.77
N ILE A 326 6.14 -5.27 1.37
CA ILE A 326 7.25 -4.48 0.81
C ILE A 326 8.51 -5.33 0.73
N ALA A 327 8.90 -5.98 1.83
CA ALA A 327 10.08 -6.83 1.88
C ALA A 327 10.02 -7.94 0.82
N HIS A 328 8.85 -8.55 0.64
CA HIS A 328 8.63 -9.59 -0.37
C HIS A 328 8.76 -9.06 -1.80
N VAL A 329 8.16 -7.91 -2.10
CA VAL A 329 8.25 -7.29 -3.44
C VAL A 329 9.67 -6.83 -3.75
N VAL A 330 10.38 -6.26 -2.76
CA VAL A 330 11.78 -5.85 -2.90
C VAL A 330 12.69 -7.07 -3.13
N GLU A 331 12.55 -8.13 -2.33
CA GLU A 331 13.29 -9.39 -2.53
C GLU A 331 13.01 -9.98 -3.92
N THR A 332 11.73 -10.08 -4.29
CA THR A 332 11.32 -10.60 -5.60
C THR A 332 11.92 -9.76 -6.75
N ALA A 333 11.89 -8.43 -6.65
CA ALA A 333 12.46 -7.56 -7.67
C ALA A 333 13.97 -7.67 -7.77
N ASN A 334 14.68 -7.80 -6.64
CA ASN A 334 16.13 -7.97 -6.60
C ASN A 334 16.58 -9.31 -7.20
N GLU A 335 15.80 -10.38 -6.99
CA GLU A 335 16.08 -11.72 -7.51
C GLU A 335 15.55 -11.95 -8.94
N TYR A 336 14.76 -11.01 -9.48
CA TYR A 336 14.13 -11.19 -10.77
C TYR A 336 15.12 -11.08 -11.94
N LEU A 337 15.25 -12.15 -12.72
CA LEU A 337 16.20 -12.23 -13.83
C LEU A 337 16.06 -11.07 -14.83
N LEU A 338 14.83 -10.73 -15.22
CA LEU A 338 14.58 -9.69 -16.23
C LEU A 338 14.74 -8.26 -15.68
N ALA A 339 14.99 -8.11 -14.37
CA ALA A 339 15.31 -6.83 -13.76
C ALA A 339 16.83 -6.54 -13.73
N GLN A 340 17.68 -7.49 -14.17
CA GLN A 340 19.12 -7.31 -14.14
C GLN A 340 19.58 -6.23 -15.12
N PRO A 341 20.37 -5.23 -14.69
CA PRO A 341 20.82 -4.14 -15.57
C PRO A 341 21.58 -4.62 -16.82
N SER A 342 22.30 -5.74 -16.72
CA SER A 342 23.05 -6.34 -17.82
C SER A 342 22.18 -6.90 -18.94
N LEU A 343 20.88 -7.12 -18.69
CA LEU A 343 19.93 -7.67 -19.66
C LEU A 343 18.94 -6.61 -20.18
N ALA A 344 19.13 -5.33 -19.84
CA ALA A 344 18.14 -4.29 -20.12
C ALA A 344 17.82 -4.15 -21.62
N GLY A 345 18.83 -4.26 -22.49
CA GLY A 345 18.65 -4.19 -23.95
C GLY A 345 17.88 -5.39 -24.50
N GLU A 346 18.25 -6.60 -24.08
CA GLU A 346 17.61 -7.85 -24.48
C GLU A 346 16.16 -7.94 -23.97
N VAL A 347 15.91 -7.45 -22.76
CA VAL A 347 14.56 -7.37 -22.20
C VAL A 347 13.70 -6.39 -22.99
N GLN A 348 14.23 -5.23 -23.38
CA GLN A 348 13.50 -4.28 -24.22
C GLN A 348 13.14 -4.91 -25.58
N GLU A 349 14.07 -5.64 -26.20
CA GLU A 349 13.82 -6.36 -27.45
C GLU A 349 12.75 -7.45 -27.28
N LEU A 350 12.83 -8.24 -26.21
CA LEU A 350 11.86 -9.29 -25.88
C LEU A 350 10.45 -8.72 -25.73
N ILE A 351 10.30 -7.62 -24.98
CA ILE A 351 9.00 -6.95 -24.79
C ILE A 351 8.45 -6.52 -26.15
N GLY A 352 9.27 -5.89 -27.00
CA GLY A 352 8.86 -5.45 -28.34
C GLY A 352 8.40 -6.61 -29.24
N ARG A 353 9.13 -7.72 -29.23
CA ARG A 353 8.75 -8.93 -29.98
C ARG A 353 7.42 -9.52 -29.50
N ILE A 354 7.24 -9.68 -28.19
CA ILE A 354 5.98 -10.19 -27.63
C ILE A 354 4.81 -9.26 -27.97
N ALA A 355 4.99 -7.94 -27.85
CA ALA A 355 3.96 -6.97 -28.19
C ALA A 355 3.53 -7.06 -29.66
N SER A 356 4.50 -7.20 -30.58
CA SER A 356 4.24 -7.39 -32.01
C SER A 356 3.48 -8.69 -32.30
N GLU A 357 3.88 -9.81 -31.71
CA GLU A 357 3.24 -11.12 -31.92
C GLU A 357 1.81 -11.16 -31.35
N MET A 358 1.55 -10.50 -30.21
CA MET A 358 0.22 -10.44 -29.61
C MET A 358 -0.68 -9.34 -30.19
N GLY A 359 -0.13 -8.45 -31.04
CA GLY A 359 -0.86 -7.27 -31.55
C GLY A 359 -1.30 -6.31 -30.44
N GLY A 360 -0.54 -6.21 -29.35
CA GLY A 360 -0.88 -5.41 -28.17
C GLY A 360 0.09 -4.25 -27.91
N PRO A 361 -0.27 -3.28 -27.04
CA PRO A 361 0.62 -2.20 -26.64
C PRO A 361 1.87 -2.73 -25.91
N ILE A 362 3.04 -2.17 -26.24
CA ILE A 362 4.32 -2.54 -25.61
C ILE A 362 4.28 -2.35 -24.08
N ASP A 363 3.58 -1.32 -23.60
CA ASP A 363 3.44 -0.99 -22.18
C ASP A 363 2.66 -2.06 -21.40
N GLU A 364 1.65 -2.69 -22.01
CA GLU A 364 0.91 -3.79 -21.38
C GLU A 364 1.80 -5.00 -21.13
N VAL A 365 2.62 -5.33 -22.13
CA VAL A 365 3.60 -6.42 -22.03
C VAL A 365 4.66 -6.08 -20.99
N ALA A 366 5.20 -4.86 -21.04
CA ALA A 366 6.23 -4.41 -20.10
C ALA A 366 5.74 -4.45 -18.65
N ARG A 367 4.52 -3.94 -18.37
CA ARG A 367 3.94 -3.96 -17.01
C ARG A 367 3.70 -5.37 -16.47
N SER A 368 3.41 -6.33 -17.36
CA SER A 368 3.22 -7.74 -16.98
C SER A 368 4.55 -8.43 -16.73
N LEU A 369 5.50 -8.27 -17.66
CA LEU A 369 6.80 -8.94 -17.63
C LEU A 369 7.71 -8.36 -16.53
N LEU A 370 7.72 -7.05 -16.35
CA LEU A 370 8.51 -6.35 -15.32
C LEU A 370 7.70 -6.05 -14.07
N TYR A 371 6.71 -6.89 -13.76
CA TYR A 371 5.83 -6.72 -12.61
C TYR A 371 6.57 -6.47 -11.30
N PRO A 372 7.61 -7.25 -10.91
CA PRO A 372 8.27 -7.04 -9.63
C PRO A 372 8.89 -5.64 -9.52
N VAL A 373 9.49 -5.14 -10.61
CA VAL A 373 10.08 -3.80 -10.69
C VAL A 373 9.00 -2.73 -10.56
N ARG A 374 7.90 -2.86 -11.31
CA ARG A 374 6.76 -1.96 -11.20
C ARG A 374 6.17 -1.94 -9.80
N ALA A 375 5.89 -3.11 -9.23
CA ALA A 375 5.30 -3.27 -7.91
C ALA A 375 6.16 -2.61 -6.83
N ARG A 376 7.49 -2.78 -6.90
CA ARG A 376 8.43 -2.11 -5.97
C ARG A 376 8.32 -0.59 -6.04
N ARG A 377 8.26 -0.03 -7.25
CA ARG A 377 8.20 1.43 -7.45
C ARG A 377 6.86 2.02 -7.04
N GLU A 378 5.78 1.25 -7.14
CA GLU A 378 4.41 1.73 -6.92
C GLU A 378 3.90 1.47 -5.49
N CYS A 379 4.46 0.50 -4.76
CA CYS A 379 3.81 -0.05 -3.55
C CYS A 379 3.78 0.86 -2.31
N LEU A 380 4.73 1.81 -2.17
CA LEU A 380 4.86 2.57 -0.92
C LEU A 380 3.59 3.37 -0.59
N GLN A 381 3.07 4.14 -1.54
CA GLN A 381 1.89 4.98 -1.29
C GLN A 381 0.63 4.15 -0.99
N PRO A 382 0.21 3.16 -1.80
CA PRO A 382 -0.97 2.37 -1.51
C PRO A 382 -0.88 1.62 -0.17
N LEU A 383 0.28 1.05 0.16
CA LEU A 383 0.49 0.35 1.42
C LEU A 383 0.54 1.31 2.62
N MET A 384 1.04 2.53 2.43
CA MET A 384 1.00 3.59 3.44
C MET A 384 -0.44 4.01 3.75
N ASP A 385 -1.28 4.11 2.72
CA ASP A 385 -2.66 4.59 2.82
C ASP A 385 -3.63 3.54 3.39
N ARG A 386 -3.59 2.31 2.86
CA ARG A 386 -4.60 1.27 3.17
C ARG A 386 -4.02 -0.10 3.56
N GLY A 387 -2.70 -0.26 3.59
CA GLY A 387 -2.06 -1.54 3.90
C GLY A 387 -2.37 -2.59 2.83
N LEU A 388 -2.47 -3.87 3.20
CA LEU A 388 -2.67 -4.96 2.24
C LEU A 388 -4.00 -4.88 1.46
N MET A 389 -4.99 -4.11 1.93
CA MET A 389 -6.21 -3.87 1.14
C MET A 389 -5.93 -3.11 -0.16
N ALA A 390 -4.86 -2.30 -0.23
CA ALA A 390 -4.50 -1.54 -1.41
C ALA A 390 -3.79 -2.38 -2.49
N TYR A 391 -3.42 -3.62 -2.15
CA TYR A 391 -2.62 -4.47 -3.03
C TYR A 391 -3.44 -5.07 -4.19
N ASP A 392 -4.77 -4.98 -4.10
CA ASP A 392 -5.69 -5.32 -5.20
C ASP A 392 -5.38 -4.53 -6.49
N GLY A 393 -5.06 -3.24 -6.37
CA GLY A 393 -4.70 -2.36 -7.48
C GLY A 393 -3.26 -2.54 -7.97
N LEU A 394 -2.38 -3.08 -7.13
CA LEU A 394 -0.96 -3.32 -7.45
C LEU A 394 -0.75 -4.68 -8.12
N GLY A 395 -1.57 -5.68 -7.79
CA GLY A 395 -1.41 -7.05 -8.27
C GLY A 395 -1.70 -7.24 -9.76
N GLN A 396 -1.46 -8.47 -10.24
CA GLN A 396 -1.67 -8.85 -11.64
C GLN A 396 -3.13 -9.12 -12.01
N GLY A 397 -4.06 -9.04 -11.06
CA GLY A 397 -5.48 -9.38 -11.27
C GLY A 397 -6.15 -8.55 -12.37
N LYS A 398 -5.90 -7.24 -12.40
CA LYS A 398 -6.45 -6.35 -13.45
C LYS A 398 -5.94 -6.72 -14.85
N ALA A 399 -4.63 -6.90 -14.99
CA ALA A 399 -4.01 -7.27 -16.26
C ALA A 399 -4.53 -8.63 -16.76
N PHE A 400 -4.65 -9.60 -15.85
CA PHE A 400 -5.25 -10.89 -16.15
C PHE A 400 -6.70 -10.75 -16.64
N ALA A 401 -7.53 -9.97 -15.94
CA ALA A 401 -8.93 -9.80 -16.31
C ALA A 401 -9.10 -9.13 -17.68
N GLU A 402 -8.31 -8.10 -17.98
CA GLU A 402 -8.31 -7.42 -19.28
C GLU A 402 -7.89 -8.37 -20.41
N ALA A 403 -6.85 -9.16 -20.20
CA ALA A 403 -6.41 -10.19 -21.16
C ALA A 403 -7.49 -11.28 -21.34
N PHE A 404 -8.10 -11.75 -20.26
CA PHE A 404 -9.15 -12.77 -20.30
C PHE A 404 -10.40 -12.29 -21.03
N GLN A 405 -10.83 -11.05 -20.78
CA GLN A 405 -11.93 -10.41 -21.51
C GLN A 405 -11.63 -10.33 -23.00
N ARG A 406 -10.41 -9.95 -23.39
CA ARG A 406 -9.99 -9.84 -24.80
C ARG A 406 -10.05 -11.18 -25.54
N VAL A 407 -9.61 -12.25 -24.88
CA VAL A 407 -9.51 -13.59 -25.49
C VAL A 407 -10.83 -14.37 -25.42
N ARG A 408 -11.60 -14.24 -24.34
CA ARG A 408 -12.79 -15.06 -24.07
C ARG A 408 -14.11 -14.30 -24.09
N GLY A 409 -14.08 -12.97 -24.18
CA GLY A 409 -15.27 -12.12 -24.15
C GLY A 409 -15.99 -12.10 -22.80
N LYS A 410 -15.36 -12.55 -21.72
CA LYS A 410 -15.97 -12.68 -20.38
C LYS A 410 -15.30 -11.76 -19.37
N ASP A 411 -16.13 -11.06 -18.59
CA ASP A 411 -15.66 -10.14 -17.56
C ASP A 411 -15.44 -10.90 -16.26
N VAL A 412 -14.18 -10.94 -15.83
CA VAL A 412 -13.75 -11.61 -14.59
C VAL A 412 -13.00 -10.64 -13.66
N ARG A 413 -13.24 -9.33 -13.81
CA ARG A 413 -12.49 -8.29 -13.08
C ARG A 413 -12.62 -8.43 -11.56
N LEU A 414 -13.81 -8.78 -11.07
CA LEU A 414 -14.05 -8.94 -9.64
C LEU A 414 -13.30 -10.14 -9.07
N GLU A 415 -13.43 -11.30 -9.73
CA GLU A 415 -12.79 -12.55 -9.34
C GLU A 415 -11.27 -12.43 -9.41
N ALA A 416 -10.75 -11.87 -10.50
CA ALA A 416 -9.32 -11.68 -10.68
C ALA A 416 -8.72 -10.68 -9.67
N GLY A 417 -9.44 -9.62 -9.33
CA GLY A 417 -9.02 -8.68 -8.28
C GLY A 417 -8.97 -9.34 -6.90
N SER A 418 -10.05 -10.03 -6.53
CA SER A 418 -10.18 -10.68 -5.22
C SER A 418 -9.18 -11.84 -5.03
N PHE A 419 -9.08 -12.74 -6.01
CA PHE A 419 -8.14 -13.85 -5.96
C PHE A 419 -6.71 -13.37 -6.14
N GLY A 420 -6.45 -12.40 -7.02
CA GLY A 420 -5.13 -11.84 -7.23
C GLY A 420 -4.53 -11.28 -5.94
N SER A 421 -5.30 -10.48 -5.19
CA SER A 421 -4.86 -9.96 -3.89
C SER A 421 -4.56 -11.10 -2.90
N SER A 422 -5.44 -12.10 -2.81
CA SER A 422 -5.25 -13.24 -1.90
C SER A 422 -4.05 -14.12 -2.26
N ILE A 423 -3.77 -14.31 -3.55
CA ILE A 423 -2.60 -15.03 -4.05
C ILE A 423 -1.32 -14.30 -3.62
N HIS A 424 -1.25 -12.98 -3.78
CA HIS A 424 -0.08 -12.22 -3.35
C HIS A 424 0.14 -12.27 -1.84
N LYS A 425 -0.93 -12.17 -1.04
CA LYS A 425 -0.86 -12.32 0.43
C LYS A 425 -0.36 -13.70 0.85
N ALA A 426 -0.85 -14.76 0.22
CA ALA A 426 -0.39 -16.12 0.49
C ALA A 426 1.07 -16.32 0.06
N HIS A 427 1.45 -15.75 -1.09
CA HIS A 427 2.80 -15.86 -1.62
C HIS A 427 3.84 -15.18 -0.73
N MET A 428 3.57 -13.97 -0.20
CA MET A 428 4.48 -13.30 0.75
C MET A 428 4.66 -14.10 2.06
N LEU A 429 3.68 -14.93 2.43
CA LEU A 429 3.69 -15.79 3.62
C LEU A 429 4.28 -17.19 3.34
N LYS A 430 4.64 -17.49 2.07
CA LYS A 430 4.97 -18.85 1.60
C LYS A 430 3.90 -19.87 1.98
N ALA A 431 2.63 -19.46 1.90
CA ALA A 431 1.48 -20.25 2.30
C ALA A 431 0.66 -20.69 1.07
N THR A 432 -0.02 -21.83 1.19
CA THR A 432 -1.01 -22.25 0.19
C THR A 432 -2.25 -21.37 0.29
N PHE A 433 -2.70 -20.84 -0.85
CA PHE A 433 -4.03 -20.24 -0.98
C PHE A 433 -4.98 -21.25 -1.63
N ILE A 434 -6.13 -21.47 -1.01
CA ILE A 434 -7.20 -22.28 -1.58
C ILE A 434 -8.30 -21.32 -2.02
N PRO A 435 -8.48 -21.10 -3.34
CA PRO A 435 -9.49 -20.19 -3.84
C PRO A 435 -10.89 -20.69 -3.50
N GLN A 436 -11.67 -19.83 -2.86
CA GLN A 436 -13.09 -20.09 -2.58
C GLN A 436 -13.90 -19.53 -3.73
N MET A 437 -14.41 -20.42 -4.58
CA MET A 437 -15.36 -20.00 -5.61
C MET A 437 -16.70 -19.74 -4.92
N PRO A 438 -17.34 -18.58 -5.15
CA PRO A 438 -18.76 -18.49 -4.85
C PRO A 438 -19.44 -19.57 -5.69
N HIS A 439 -19.92 -20.64 -5.05
CA HIS A 439 -20.84 -21.55 -5.71
C HIS A 439 -22.02 -20.73 -6.22
N GLU A 440 -22.64 -21.16 -7.32
CA GLU A 440 -23.99 -20.74 -7.65
C GLU A 440 -24.85 -20.98 -6.40
N VAL A 441 -25.11 -19.93 -5.63
CA VAL A 441 -26.04 -20.01 -4.51
C VAL A 441 -27.39 -20.22 -5.17
N THR A 442 -27.83 -21.47 -5.24
CA THR A 442 -29.20 -21.80 -5.59
C THR A 442 -30.09 -21.22 -4.50
N CYS A 443 -30.67 -20.05 -4.78
CA CYS A 443 -31.79 -19.55 -4.00
C CYS A 443 -32.86 -20.66 -3.92
N PRO A 444 -33.56 -20.85 -2.78
CA PRO A 444 -34.65 -21.84 -2.65
C PRO A 444 -35.82 -21.64 -3.62
N HIS A 445 -35.75 -20.63 -4.49
CA HIS A 445 -36.79 -20.24 -5.45
C HIS A 445 -36.30 -20.25 -6.92
N GLY A 446 -35.17 -20.90 -7.22
CA GLY A 446 -34.80 -21.20 -8.62
C GLY A 446 -34.44 -20.00 -9.50
N SER A 447 -34.26 -18.81 -8.92
CA SER A 447 -33.69 -17.66 -9.63
C SER A 447 -32.18 -17.59 -9.40
N VAL A 448 -31.41 -17.74 -10.48
CA VAL A 448 -29.98 -17.42 -10.50
C VAL A 448 -29.86 -15.89 -10.41
N GLN A 449 -29.59 -15.38 -9.22
CA GLN A 449 -29.23 -13.98 -9.02
C GLN A 449 -27.75 -13.89 -8.70
N CYS A 450 -26.93 -13.64 -9.74
CA CYS A 450 -25.63 -12.98 -9.58
C CYS A 450 -25.90 -11.52 -9.15
N SER A 451 -26.24 -11.31 -7.89
CA SER A 451 -26.44 -9.95 -7.38
C SER A 451 -26.29 -9.93 -5.88
N LEU A 452 -25.04 -9.83 -5.39
CA LEU A 452 -24.74 -9.31 -4.05
C LEU A 452 -23.28 -8.86 -3.87
N TRP A 453 -22.60 -8.48 -4.95
CA TRP A 453 -21.34 -7.69 -4.89
C TRP A 453 -21.49 -6.28 -5.48
N VAL A 454 -22.72 -5.84 -5.74
CA VAL A 454 -23.04 -4.44 -6.10
C VAL A 454 -23.58 -3.76 -4.85
N THR A 455 -22.71 -3.33 -3.95
CA THR A 455 -22.84 -2.08 -3.15
C THR A 455 -21.70 -1.98 -2.13
N ALA A 456 -20.67 -1.23 -2.49
CA ALA A 456 -19.99 -0.27 -1.61
C ALA A 456 -19.24 0.75 -2.47
#